data_AF-A0A413PHV3-F1
#
_entry.id   AF-A0A413PHV3-F1
#
_cell.length_a   1.000
_cell.length_b   1.000
_cell.length_c   1.000
_cell.angle_alpha   90.00
_cell.angle_beta   90.00
_cell.angle_gamma   90.00
#
_symmetry.space_group_name_H-M   'P 1'
#
loop_
_entity.id
_entity.type
_entity.pdbx_description
1 polymer ?
#
loop_
_entity_poly.entity_id
_entity_poly.type
_entity_poly.pdbx_seq_one_letter_code
_entity_poly.pdbx_strand_id
1 'polypeptide(L)'
;MWDSFFMFTMKKCSNFSVPGSGKTASALGVYAYLHKKGLVKRIVMIGPINSFNSWIDEFKACFGGKQELSVFSIQNSTLHSTADKRRAIAFNTGGSNLILFNYESIGSFISEIEKLVSKDTLLIFDEIHKIKAIGGVRATYALEIARKASYIIAMTGTPIPNSYTDIRNLLEILFHDEYDDFFGFSMQQLKNPEEQDIQVINKKLQPFFCRTTKKQLLVPEANGDAIIVINASEQENKLFNILRLKYSKNKLALIIRLLQLESNPSLLLETLDISEFADI
;
A
#
# COMPACT_ATOMS: atom_id res chain seq x y z
N MET A 1 -15.85 -2.51 -15.24
CA MET A 1 -16.59 -1.26 -15.53
C MET A 1 -17.35 -0.72 -14.32
N TRP A 2 -18.03 -1.57 -13.52
CA TRP A 2 -18.70 -1.11 -12.28
C TRP A 2 -17.77 -0.35 -11.32
N ASP A 3 -16.61 -0.91 -11.00
CA ASP A 3 -15.64 -0.25 -10.10
C ASP A 3 -15.24 1.15 -10.61
N SER A 4 -14.98 1.31 -11.91
CA SER A 4 -14.69 2.63 -12.50
C SER A 4 -15.86 3.61 -12.37
N PHE A 5 -17.08 3.16 -12.63
CA PHE A 5 -18.28 4.00 -12.48
C PHE A 5 -18.48 4.44 -11.03
N PHE A 6 -18.34 3.51 -10.08
CA PHE A 6 -18.41 3.80 -8.65
C PHE A 6 -17.35 4.82 -8.24
N MET A 7 -16.08 4.57 -8.60
CA MET A 7 -14.97 5.45 -8.22
C MET A 7 -15.10 6.86 -8.80
N PHE A 8 -15.58 6.98 -10.05
CA PHE A 8 -15.91 8.27 -10.65
C PHE A 8 -17.01 8.99 -9.88
N THR A 9 -18.10 8.29 -9.57
CA THR A 9 -19.30 8.88 -8.94
C THR A 9 -19.00 9.40 -7.53
N MET A 10 -18.23 8.64 -6.74
CA MET A 10 -17.93 8.98 -5.35
C MET A 10 -16.90 10.11 -5.19
N LYS A 11 -16.07 10.36 -6.22
CA LYS A 11 -14.90 11.27 -6.22
C LYS A 11 -13.79 10.92 -5.22
N LYS A 12 -14.14 10.63 -3.97
CA LYS A 12 -13.26 10.13 -2.91
C LYS A 12 -13.77 8.76 -2.48
N CYS A 13 -12.98 7.72 -2.68
CA CYS A 13 -13.40 6.36 -2.33
C CYS A 13 -12.23 5.39 -2.26
N SER A 14 -12.53 4.17 -1.83
CA SER A 14 -11.60 3.06 -1.87
C SER A 14 -11.97 2.01 -2.92
N ASN A 15 -10.95 1.36 -3.48
CA ASN A 15 -11.08 0.12 -4.23
C ASN A 15 -10.40 -1.01 -3.45
N PHE A 16 -11.23 -1.86 -2.84
CA PHE A 16 -10.80 -3.01 -2.07
C PHE A 16 -10.85 -4.32 -2.88
N SER A 17 -10.91 -4.25 -4.21
CA SER A 17 -10.98 -5.46 -5.05
C SER A 17 -9.72 -6.32 -4.88
N VAL A 18 -9.89 -7.64 -4.95
CA VAL A 18 -8.83 -8.62 -4.67
C VAL A 18 -7.63 -8.44 -5.62
N PRO A 19 -6.41 -8.92 -5.27
CA PRO A 19 -5.30 -8.95 -6.22
C PRO A 19 -5.68 -9.65 -7.53
N GLY A 20 -5.23 -9.12 -8.67
CA GLY A 20 -5.58 -9.64 -10.00
C GLY A 20 -6.96 -9.23 -10.54
N SER A 21 -7.75 -8.46 -9.80
CA SER A 21 -9.09 -8.00 -10.25
C SER A 21 -9.10 -6.85 -11.29
N GLY A 22 -7.94 -6.32 -11.68
CA GLY A 22 -7.86 -5.18 -12.60
C GLY A 22 -8.14 -3.81 -11.94
N LYS A 23 -7.69 -3.62 -10.69
CA LYS A 23 -7.81 -2.31 -9.98
C LYS A 23 -7.18 -1.17 -10.75
N THR A 24 -5.94 -1.35 -11.22
CA THR A 24 -5.20 -0.34 -12.00
C THR A 24 -5.95 0.02 -13.28
N ALA A 25 -6.37 -0.98 -14.06
CA ALA A 25 -7.20 -0.77 -15.26
C ALA A 25 -8.50 -0.02 -14.95
N SER A 26 -9.16 -0.36 -13.83
CA SER A 26 -10.39 0.32 -13.41
C SER A 26 -10.14 1.80 -13.06
N ALA A 27 -9.04 2.10 -12.37
CA ALA A 27 -8.66 3.48 -12.05
C ALA A 27 -8.23 4.27 -13.31
N LEU A 28 -7.54 3.64 -14.25
CA LEU A 28 -7.23 4.23 -15.56
C LEU A 28 -8.50 4.49 -16.37
N GLY A 29 -9.54 3.67 -16.23
CA GLY A 29 -10.86 3.93 -16.79
C GLY A 29 -11.51 5.20 -16.23
N VAL A 30 -11.37 5.46 -14.92
CA VAL A 30 -11.80 6.73 -14.28
C VAL A 30 -11.03 7.90 -14.86
N TYR A 31 -9.69 7.78 -14.94
CA TYR A 31 -8.84 8.79 -15.54
C TYR A 31 -9.24 9.10 -16.97
N ALA A 32 -9.44 8.09 -17.82
CA ALA A 32 -9.83 8.25 -19.22
C ALA A 32 -11.12 9.08 -19.36
N TYR A 33 -12.13 8.78 -18.54
CA TYR A 33 -13.39 9.50 -18.55
C TYR A 33 -13.25 10.95 -18.06
N LEU A 34 -12.61 11.15 -16.91
CA LEU A 34 -12.40 12.49 -16.34
C LEU A 34 -11.53 13.36 -17.26
N HIS A 35 -10.50 12.78 -17.88
CA HIS A 35 -9.63 13.46 -18.84
C HIS A 35 -10.39 13.87 -20.09
N LYS A 36 -11.22 12.97 -20.65
CA LYS A 36 -12.07 13.29 -21.81
C LYS A 36 -13.07 14.41 -21.52
N LYS A 37 -13.50 14.56 -20.26
CA LYS A 37 -14.37 15.65 -19.79
C LYS A 37 -13.61 16.93 -19.41
N GLY A 38 -12.29 16.94 -19.49
CA GLY A 38 -11.45 18.09 -19.10
C GLY A 38 -11.43 18.35 -17.59
N LEU A 39 -11.85 17.38 -16.77
CA LEU A 39 -11.93 17.51 -15.31
C LEU A 39 -10.60 17.20 -14.63
N VAL A 40 -9.80 16.31 -15.22
CA VAL A 40 -8.43 16.03 -14.77
C VAL A 40 -7.48 16.03 -15.95
N LYS A 41 -6.24 16.44 -15.74
CA LYS A 41 -5.18 16.41 -16.75
C LYS A 41 -4.23 15.23 -16.55
N ARG A 42 -4.03 14.83 -15.30
CA ARG A 42 -3.02 13.85 -14.91
C ARG A 42 -3.44 12.97 -13.75
N ILE A 43 -2.74 11.85 -13.63
CA ILE A 43 -2.73 10.99 -12.45
C ILE A 43 -1.49 11.31 -11.64
N VAL A 44 -1.66 11.51 -10.34
CA VAL A 44 -0.56 11.43 -9.36
C VAL A 44 -0.78 10.14 -8.58
N MET A 45 0.10 9.17 -8.78
CA MET A 45 0.06 7.88 -8.09
C MET A 45 1.14 7.84 -7.00
N ILE A 46 0.73 7.56 -5.78
CA ILE A 46 1.60 7.35 -4.62
C ILE A 46 1.46 5.88 -4.20
N GLY A 47 2.54 5.11 -4.30
CA GLY A 47 2.49 3.68 -4.03
C GLY A 47 3.87 3.05 -3.86
N PRO A 48 3.95 1.72 -3.63
CA PRO A 48 5.23 1.01 -3.60
C PRO A 48 6.02 1.16 -4.89
N ILE A 49 7.36 1.25 -4.81
CA ILE A 49 8.23 1.36 -6.00
C ILE A 49 7.99 0.21 -6.99
N ASN A 50 7.72 -1.00 -6.47
CA ASN A 50 7.48 -2.19 -7.30
C ASN A 50 6.16 -2.14 -8.09
N SER A 51 5.23 -1.21 -7.80
CA SER A 51 4.02 -1.03 -8.63
C SER A 51 4.23 -0.08 -9.82
N PHE A 52 5.32 0.70 -9.85
CA PHE A 52 5.51 1.75 -10.87
C PHE A 52 5.51 1.22 -12.31
N ASN A 53 6.28 0.17 -12.58
CA ASN A 53 6.30 -0.44 -13.91
C ASN A 53 4.94 -1.03 -14.27
N SER A 54 4.27 -1.66 -13.30
CA SER A 54 2.92 -2.17 -13.52
C SER A 54 1.94 -1.06 -13.94
N TRP A 55 2.02 0.12 -13.34
CA TRP A 55 1.22 1.28 -13.74
C TRP A 55 1.56 1.78 -15.16
N ILE A 56 2.84 1.82 -15.51
CA ILE A 56 3.31 2.24 -16.84
C ILE A 56 2.80 1.29 -17.92
N ASP A 57 2.95 -0.01 -17.69
CA ASP A 57 2.58 -1.06 -18.64
C ASP A 57 1.06 -1.13 -18.80
N GLU A 58 0.32 -1.07 -17.68
CA GLU A 58 -1.14 -1.06 -17.70
C GLU A 58 -1.70 0.18 -18.40
N PHE A 59 -1.07 1.36 -18.22
CA PHE A 59 -1.44 2.57 -18.96
C PHE A 59 -1.32 2.34 -20.46
N LYS A 60 -0.15 1.87 -20.92
CA LYS A 60 0.07 1.61 -22.36
C LYS A 60 -0.94 0.59 -22.90
N ALA A 61 -1.17 -0.50 -22.16
CA ALA A 61 -2.11 -1.54 -22.55
C ALA A 61 -3.56 -1.03 -22.64
N CYS A 62 -4.01 -0.27 -21.64
CA CYS A 62 -5.38 0.26 -21.59
C CYS A 62 -5.65 1.31 -22.68
N PHE A 63 -4.69 2.19 -22.94
CA PHE A 63 -4.89 3.30 -23.89
C PHE A 63 -4.57 2.92 -25.33
N GLY A 64 -3.70 1.93 -25.58
CA GLY A 64 -3.45 1.39 -26.92
C GLY A 64 -3.16 2.46 -27.98
N GLY A 65 -2.38 3.49 -27.62
CA GLY A 65 -2.03 4.62 -28.50
C GLY A 65 -3.10 5.73 -28.62
N LYS A 66 -4.30 5.56 -28.06
CA LYS A 66 -5.32 6.64 -28.01
C LYS A 66 -4.88 7.83 -27.18
N GLN A 67 -3.98 7.59 -26.24
CA GLN A 67 -3.32 8.61 -25.44
C GLN A 67 -1.88 8.17 -25.20
N GLU A 68 -0.94 8.98 -25.67
CA GLU A 68 0.49 8.74 -25.45
C GLU A 68 0.85 8.88 -23.97
N LEU A 69 1.66 7.96 -23.46
CA LEU A 69 2.13 8.00 -22.08
C LEU A 69 3.23 9.06 -21.95
N SER A 70 3.02 10.03 -21.06
CA SER A 70 4.04 10.99 -20.62
C SER A 70 4.22 10.81 -19.12
N VAL A 71 5.26 10.04 -18.76
CA VAL A 71 5.49 9.61 -17.38
C VAL A 71 6.59 10.42 -16.70
N PHE A 72 6.34 10.82 -15.46
CA PHE A 72 7.37 11.23 -14.52
C PHE A 72 7.46 10.22 -13.38
N SER A 73 8.67 9.84 -12.98
CA SER A 73 8.92 8.99 -11.82
C SER A 73 9.97 9.63 -10.93
N ILE A 74 9.70 9.66 -9.61
CA ILE A 74 10.68 10.14 -8.62
C ILE A 74 11.93 9.25 -8.51
N GLN A 75 11.84 8.03 -9.04
CA GLN A 75 12.92 7.06 -9.13
C GLN A 75 13.64 7.08 -10.50
N ASN A 76 13.43 8.13 -11.30
CA ASN A 76 14.15 8.29 -12.57
C ASN A 76 15.67 8.32 -12.31
N SER A 77 16.41 7.44 -13.00
CA SER A 77 17.85 7.26 -12.85
C SER A 77 18.68 8.48 -13.24
N THR A 78 18.11 9.43 -14.00
CA THR A 78 18.76 10.69 -14.36
C THR A 78 18.69 11.76 -13.26
N LEU A 79 17.91 11.52 -12.20
CA LEU A 79 17.75 12.45 -11.08
C LEU A 79 18.64 12.04 -9.90
N HIS A 80 19.86 12.58 -9.87
CA HIS A 80 20.91 12.14 -8.95
C HIS A 80 20.85 12.78 -7.56
N SER A 81 20.33 14.01 -7.43
CA SER A 81 20.24 14.72 -6.15
C SER A 81 18.81 15.10 -5.76
N THR A 82 18.59 15.37 -4.47
CA THR A 82 17.32 15.91 -3.97
C THR A 82 16.97 17.25 -4.63
N ALA A 83 17.96 18.09 -4.91
CA ALA A 83 17.74 19.37 -5.58
C ALA A 83 17.27 19.17 -7.04
N ASP A 84 17.85 18.21 -7.76
CA ASP A 84 17.44 17.88 -9.12
C ASP A 84 16.02 17.32 -9.14
N LYS A 85 15.71 16.41 -8.20
CA LYS A 85 14.35 15.87 -8.04
C LYS A 85 13.34 16.97 -7.76
N ARG A 86 13.63 17.88 -6.83
CA ARG A 86 12.79 19.04 -6.51
C ARG A 86 12.54 19.91 -7.74
N ARG A 87 13.59 20.24 -8.49
CA ARG A 87 13.49 21.01 -9.74
C ARG A 87 12.65 20.27 -10.78
N ALA A 88 12.88 18.97 -10.95
CA ALA A 88 12.16 18.17 -11.94
C ALA A 88 10.66 18.06 -11.59
N ILE A 89 10.30 17.91 -10.31
CA ILE A 89 8.88 17.93 -9.89
C ILE A 89 8.25 19.29 -10.22
N ALA A 90 8.96 20.39 -9.96
CA ALA A 90 8.43 21.73 -10.16
C ALA A 90 8.27 22.14 -11.63
N PHE A 91 9.19 21.72 -12.52
CA PHE A 91 9.27 22.24 -13.88
C PHE A 91 9.06 21.20 -14.98
N ASN A 92 9.33 19.91 -14.74
CA ASN A 92 9.32 18.87 -15.78
C ASN A 92 8.04 18.01 -15.77
N THR A 93 7.13 18.23 -14.83
CA THR A 93 5.88 17.46 -14.67
C THR A 93 4.69 18.05 -15.43
N GLY A 94 4.81 19.28 -15.97
CA GLY A 94 3.69 20.01 -16.55
C GLY A 94 2.97 19.28 -17.69
N GLY A 95 3.73 18.55 -18.51
CA GLY A 95 3.22 17.72 -19.61
C GLY A 95 3.02 16.24 -19.28
N SER A 96 3.26 15.83 -18.03
CA SER A 96 3.11 14.43 -17.61
C SER A 96 1.66 14.11 -17.30
N ASN A 97 1.17 12.99 -17.83
CA ASN A 97 -0.16 12.46 -17.54
C ASN A 97 -0.15 11.35 -16.48
N LEU A 98 1.01 10.77 -16.20
CA LEU A 98 1.22 9.83 -15.11
C LEU A 98 2.45 10.25 -14.29
N ILE A 99 2.27 10.52 -13.01
CA ILE A 99 3.35 10.96 -12.12
C ILE A 99 3.42 10.01 -10.94
N LEU A 100 4.59 9.41 -10.71
CA LEU A 100 4.78 8.31 -9.77
C LEU A 100 5.68 8.73 -8.60
N PHE A 101 5.15 8.60 -7.39
CA PHE A 101 5.87 8.81 -6.13
C PHE A 101 5.78 7.58 -5.24
N ASN A 102 6.84 7.31 -4.47
CA ASN A 102 6.82 6.26 -3.47
C ASN A 102 6.61 6.83 -2.08
N TYR A 103 5.99 6.06 -1.19
CA TYR A 103 5.63 6.49 0.16
C TYR A 103 6.81 7.01 0.98
N GLU A 104 8.03 6.54 0.71
CA GLU A 104 9.24 7.01 1.39
C GLU A 104 9.69 8.38 0.89
N SER A 105 9.34 8.76 -0.35
CA SER A 105 9.78 10.01 -0.97
C SER A 105 8.90 11.22 -0.66
N ILE A 106 7.61 11.01 -0.37
CA ILE A 106 6.62 12.11 -0.33
C ILE A 106 6.97 13.18 0.71
N GLY A 107 7.55 12.81 1.85
CA GLY A 107 7.92 13.77 2.89
C GLY A 107 9.02 14.74 2.46
N SER A 108 9.98 14.28 1.64
CA SER A 108 11.08 15.12 1.17
C SER A 108 10.65 16.17 0.14
N PHE A 109 9.50 15.97 -0.50
CA PHE A 109 9.01 16.78 -1.62
C PHE A 109 7.56 17.26 -1.45
N ILE A 110 7.10 17.33 -0.20
CA ILE A 110 5.68 17.59 0.10
C ILE A 110 5.19 18.89 -0.51
N SER A 111 5.95 19.99 -0.36
CA SER A 111 5.58 21.30 -0.87
C SER A 111 5.51 21.34 -2.41
N GLU A 112 6.34 20.56 -3.10
CA GLU A 112 6.28 20.44 -4.56
C GLU A 112 5.10 19.57 -5.00
N ILE A 113 4.84 18.46 -4.29
CA ILE A 113 3.73 17.56 -4.59
C ILE A 113 2.39 18.26 -4.33
N GLU A 114 2.25 19.03 -3.26
CA GLU A 114 1.04 19.82 -2.96
C GLU A 114 0.72 20.86 -4.05
N LYS A 115 1.74 21.43 -4.69
CA LYS A 115 1.54 22.37 -5.81
C LYS A 115 1.11 21.63 -7.09
N LEU A 116 1.60 20.40 -7.26
CA LEU A 116 1.28 19.55 -8.40
C LEU A 116 -0.12 18.92 -8.28
N VAL A 117 -0.50 18.53 -7.07
CA VAL A 117 -1.82 17.97 -6.77
C VAL A 117 -2.81 19.13 -6.66
N SER A 118 -3.67 19.25 -7.65
CA SER A 118 -4.63 20.34 -7.77
C SER A 118 -6.03 19.80 -8.08
N LYS A 119 -6.99 20.71 -8.31
CA LYS A 119 -8.35 20.35 -8.72
C LYS A 119 -8.42 19.53 -10.02
N ASP A 120 -7.39 19.64 -10.86
CA ASP A 120 -7.26 18.90 -12.14
C ASP A 120 -6.43 17.61 -12.03
N THR A 121 -6.25 17.08 -10.83
CA THR A 121 -5.47 15.85 -10.58
C THR A 121 -6.38 14.73 -10.05
N LEU A 122 -6.23 13.53 -10.63
CA LEU A 122 -6.68 12.30 -10.01
C LEU A 122 -5.56 11.77 -9.10
N LEU A 123 -5.74 11.87 -7.79
CA LEU A 123 -4.80 11.36 -6.81
C LEU A 123 -5.12 9.90 -6.52
N ILE A 124 -4.11 9.04 -6.60
CA ILE A 124 -4.26 7.60 -6.37
C ILE A 124 -3.24 7.16 -5.33
N PHE A 125 -3.71 6.48 -4.30
CA PHE A 125 -2.88 5.78 -3.34
C PHE A 125 -2.95 4.29 -3.62
N ASP A 126 -1.87 3.71 -4.11
CA ASP A 126 -1.78 2.28 -4.41
C ASP A 126 -1.15 1.51 -3.24
N GLU A 127 -1.72 0.37 -2.89
CA GLU A 127 -1.43 -0.39 -1.66
C GLU A 127 -1.39 0.50 -0.40
N ILE A 128 -2.45 1.29 -0.19
CA ILE A 128 -2.56 2.28 0.89
C ILE A 128 -2.37 1.70 2.30
N HIS A 129 -2.54 0.39 2.47
CA HIS A 129 -2.25 -0.29 3.72
C HIS A 129 -0.77 -0.14 4.16
N LYS A 130 0.15 0.28 3.28
CA LYS A 130 1.54 0.62 3.61
C LYS A 130 1.67 1.83 4.54
N ILE A 131 0.66 2.70 4.60
CA ILE A 131 0.61 3.88 5.50
C ILE A 131 -0.47 3.74 6.58
N LYS A 132 -0.82 2.52 6.98
CA LYS A 132 -1.81 2.22 8.04
C LYS A 132 -1.39 2.60 9.47
N ALA A 133 -0.11 2.88 9.70
CA ALA A 133 0.42 3.14 11.04
C ALA A 133 -0.14 4.46 11.60
N ILE A 134 -0.83 4.39 12.72
CA ILE A 134 -1.45 5.55 13.38
C ILE A 134 -0.36 6.48 13.91
N GLY A 135 -0.50 7.79 13.62
CA GLY A 135 0.54 8.78 13.90
C GLY A 135 1.79 8.61 13.03
N GLY A 136 1.75 7.74 12.02
CA GLY A 136 2.85 7.56 11.08
C GLY A 136 3.05 8.82 10.25
N VAL A 137 4.27 9.36 10.28
CA VAL A 137 4.66 10.58 9.56
C VAL A 137 4.28 10.54 8.08
N ARG A 138 4.38 9.37 7.43
CA ARG A 138 3.98 9.19 6.02
C ARG A 138 2.46 9.35 5.80
N ALA A 139 1.63 8.92 6.75
CA ALA A 139 0.19 9.10 6.68
C ALA A 139 -0.18 10.58 6.80
N THR A 140 0.52 11.34 7.66
CA THR A 140 0.37 12.80 7.75
C THR A 140 0.69 13.49 6.44
N TYR A 141 1.81 13.15 5.80
CA TYR A 141 2.14 13.72 4.49
C TYR A 141 1.14 13.34 3.39
N ALA A 142 0.68 12.08 3.38
CA ALA A 142 -0.34 11.63 2.45
C ALA A 142 -1.66 12.40 2.64
N LEU A 143 -2.06 12.64 3.89
CA LEU A 143 -3.23 13.45 4.24
C LEU A 143 -3.08 14.90 3.74
N GLU A 144 -1.96 15.55 4.01
CA GLU A 144 -1.71 16.93 3.54
C GLU A 144 -1.82 17.05 2.02
N ILE A 145 -1.22 16.11 1.28
CA ILE A 145 -1.33 16.02 -0.18
C ILE A 145 -2.79 15.78 -0.61
N ALA A 146 -3.48 14.85 0.07
CA ALA A 146 -4.86 14.48 -0.25
C ALA A 146 -5.83 15.66 -0.13
N ARG A 147 -5.62 16.57 0.82
CA ARG A 147 -6.45 17.78 0.99
C ARG A 147 -6.41 18.73 -0.21
N LYS A 148 -5.44 18.60 -1.11
CA LYS A 148 -5.35 19.41 -2.34
C LYS A 148 -6.07 18.80 -3.54
N ALA A 149 -6.40 17.51 -3.48
CA ALA A 149 -7.00 16.77 -4.58
C ALA A 149 -8.54 16.84 -4.58
N SER A 150 -9.14 16.91 -5.78
CA SER A 150 -10.61 16.82 -5.94
C SER A 150 -11.11 15.40 -6.17
N TYR A 151 -10.24 14.52 -6.70
CA TYR A 151 -10.53 13.11 -6.91
C TYR A 151 -9.44 12.28 -6.23
N ILE A 152 -9.86 11.34 -5.37
CA ILE A 152 -8.95 10.52 -4.57
C ILE A 152 -9.44 9.08 -4.62
N ILE A 153 -8.56 8.17 -5.07
CA ILE A 153 -8.82 6.74 -5.07
C ILE A 153 -7.76 6.06 -4.22
N ALA A 154 -8.18 5.40 -3.14
CA ALA A 154 -7.31 4.58 -2.31
C ALA A 154 -7.49 3.10 -2.65
N MET A 155 -6.42 2.41 -3.02
CA MET A 155 -6.48 1.02 -3.48
C MET A 155 -5.70 0.10 -2.55
N THR A 156 -6.28 -1.07 -2.26
CA THR A 156 -5.59 -2.15 -1.53
C THR A 156 -6.36 -3.46 -1.70
N GLY A 157 -5.68 -4.59 -1.90
CA GLY A 157 -6.35 -5.90 -1.87
C GLY A 157 -6.78 -6.32 -0.44
N THR A 158 -6.07 -5.78 0.55
CA THR A 158 -6.15 -6.13 1.98
C THR A 158 -6.46 -4.86 2.78
N PRO A 159 -7.74 -4.46 2.90
CA PRO A 159 -8.10 -3.23 3.60
C PRO A 159 -7.84 -3.27 5.10
N ILE A 160 -7.91 -4.45 5.71
CA ILE A 160 -7.78 -4.68 7.15
C ILE A 160 -6.77 -5.83 7.35
N PRO A 161 -5.47 -5.61 7.08
CA PRO A 161 -4.47 -6.66 7.17
C PRO A 161 -4.25 -7.17 8.61
N ASN A 162 -4.42 -6.30 9.62
CA ASN A 162 -4.21 -6.63 11.02
C ASN A 162 -5.49 -6.46 11.85
N SER A 163 -6.08 -5.27 11.86
CA SER A 163 -7.27 -4.97 12.68
C SER A 163 -8.03 -3.73 12.17
N TYR A 164 -9.22 -3.46 12.70
CA TYR A 164 -10.01 -2.27 12.34
C TYR A 164 -9.29 -0.94 12.64
N THR A 165 -8.17 -0.93 13.36
CA THR A 165 -7.34 0.28 13.44
C THR A 165 -6.77 0.68 12.07
N ASP A 166 -6.62 -0.26 11.13
CA ASP A 166 -6.00 -0.04 9.83
C ASP A 166 -6.82 0.88 8.92
N ILE A 167 -8.15 0.97 9.13
CA ILE A 167 -9.03 1.86 8.36
C ILE A 167 -8.96 3.32 8.84
N ARG A 168 -8.39 3.59 10.03
CA ARG A 168 -8.35 4.94 10.63
C ARG A 168 -7.68 5.95 9.68
N ASN A 169 -6.44 5.66 9.29
CA ASN A 169 -5.67 6.54 8.41
C ASN A 169 -6.28 6.61 7.00
N LEU A 170 -6.84 5.50 6.51
CA LEU A 170 -7.53 5.48 5.23
C LEU A 170 -8.69 6.48 5.20
N LEU A 171 -9.55 6.43 6.23
CA LEU A 171 -10.70 7.31 6.36
C LEU A 171 -10.28 8.75 6.58
N GLU A 172 -9.22 9.02 7.35
CA GLU A 172 -8.64 10.36 7.46
C GLU A 172 -8.18 10.91 6.11
N ILE A 173 -7.42 10.12 5.35
CA ILE A 173 -6.90 10.57 4.04
C ILE A 173 -8.04 10.88 3.06
N LEU A 174 -9.13 10.11 3.09
CA LEU A 174 -10.25 10.30 2.19
C LEU A 174 -11.25 11.36 2.69
N PHE A 175 -11.52 11.41 3.99
CA PHE A 175 -12.65 12.11 4.58
C PHE A 175 -12.27 12.86 5.86
N HIS A 176 -11.08 13.48 5.90
CA HIS A 176 -10.57 14.21 7.06
C HIS A 176 -11.61 15.18 7.65
N ASP A 177 -12.16 16.05 6.82
CA ASP A 177 -13.08 17.10 7.26
C ASP A 177 -14.43 16.51 7.70
N GLU A 178 -14.83 15.35 7.15
CA GLU A 178 -16.09 14.67 7.46
C GLU A 178 -15.96 13.54 8.50
N TYR A 179 -14.73 13.27 8.99
CA TYR A 179 -14.45 12.06 9.77
C TYR A 179 -15.25 12.04 11.06
N ASP A 180 -15.16 13.11 11.84
CA ASP A 180 -15.78 13.20 13.17
C ASP A 180 -17.31 13.20 13.08
N ASP A 181 -17.87 13.90 12.09
CA ASP A 181 -19.32 14.03 11.90
C ASP A 181 -19.97 12.73 11.42
N PHE A 182 -19.34 12.05 10.45
CA PHE A 182 -19.95 10.88 9.82
C PHE A 182 -19.48 9.57 10.45
N PHE A 183 -18.17 9.37 10.60
CA PHE A 183 -17.60 8.11 11.09
C PHE A 183 -17.51 8.11 12.61
N GLY A 184 -16.78 9.07 13.18
CA GLY A 184 -16.67 9.31 14.62
C GLY A 184 -16.12 8.11 15.41
N PHE A 185 -15.38 7.20 14.76
CA PHE A 185 -14.87 6.01 15.45
C PHE A 185 -13.73 6.37 16.37
N SER A 186 -13.88 6.03 17.65
CA SER A 186 -12.80 6.14 18.62
C SER A 186 -11.73 5.07 18.40
N MET A 187 -10.51 5.35 18.86
CA MET A 187 -9.41 4.38 18.81
C MET A 187 -9.69 3.11 19.62
N GLN A 188 -10.44 3.22 20.71
CA GLN A 188 -10.82 2.08 21.54
C GLN A 188 -11.78 1.15 20.78
N GLN A 189 -12.80 1.72 20.13
CA GLN A 189 -13.73 0.97 19.28
C GLN A 189 -13.02 0.25 18.14
N LEU A 190 -12.08 0.92 17.45
CA LEU A 190 -11.36 0.27 16.35
C LEU A 190 -10.37 -0.81 16.81
N LYS A 191 -9.81 -0.69 18.02
CA LYS A 191 -8.82 -1.65 18.54
C LYS A 191 -9.48 -2.94 19.01
N ASN A 192 -10.60 -2.83 19.72
CA ASN A 192 -11.33 -3.96 20.30
C ASN A 192 -12.84 -3.77 20.05
N PRO A 193 -13.33 -3.89 18.81
CA PRO A 193 -14.73 -3.67 18.50
C PRO A 193 -15.60 -4.80 19.04
N GLU A 194 -16.72 -4.46 19.66
CA GLU A 194 -17.78 -5.42 19.98
C GLU A 194 -18.57 -5.79 18.70
N GLU A 195 -19.41 -6.83 18.74
CA GLU A 195 -20.22 -7.22 17.57
C GLU A 195 -21.06 -6.07 17.00
N GLN A 196 -21.61 -5.23 17.88
CA GLN A 196 -22.38 -4.06 17.46
C GLN A 196 -21.49 -3.01 16.77
N ASP A 197 -20.29 -2.75 17.30
CA ASP A 197 -19.33 -1.85 16.67
C ASP A 197 -18.95 -2.36 15.28
N ILE A 198 -18.70 -3.67 15.13
CA ILE A 198 -18.38 -4.30 13.84
C ILE A 198 -19.49 -4.05 12.82
N GLN A 199 -20.75 -4.21 13.20
CA GLN A 199 -21.89 -3.96 12.31
C GLN A 199 -21.98 -2.47 11.92
N VAL A 200 -21.81 -1.56 12.88
CA VAL A 200 -21.84 -0.12 12.65
C VAL A 200 -20.69 0.33 11.74
N ILE A 201 -19.46 -0.11 12.01
CA ILE A 201 -18.27 0.19 11.22
C ILE A 201 -18.48 -0.28 9.78
N ASN A 202 -18.86 -1.54 9.59
CA ASN A 202 -19.07 -2.09 8.25
C ASN A 202 -20.20 -1.38 7.49
N LYS A 203 -21.31 -1.06 8.16
CA LYS A 203 -22.42 -0.32 7.55
C LYS A 203 -22.01 1.09 7.13
N LYS A 204 -21.24 1.81 7.95
CA LYS A 204 -20.72 3.14 7.62
C LYS A 204 -19.64 3.12 6.55
N LEU A 205 -18.82 2.06 6.48
CA LEU A 205 -17.78 1.92 5.47
C LEU A 205 -18.33 1.56 4.09
N GLN A 206 -19.35 0.70 4.03
CA GLN A 206 -19.84 0.08 2.79
C GLN A 206 -20.09 1.07 1.62
N PRO A 207 -20.65 2.27 1.84
CA PRO A 207 -20.91 3.21 0.75
C PRO A 207 -19.64 3.80 0.10
N PHE A 208 -18.48 3.71 0.76
CA PHE A 208 -17.26 4.40 0.37
C PHE A 208 -16.20 3.51 -0.28
N PHE A 209 -16.53 2.24 -0.51
CA PHE A 209 -15.65 1.35 -1.26
C PHE A 209 -16.39 0.47 -2.27
N CYS A 210 -15.69 0.13 -3.35
CA CYS A 210 -16.05 -0.97 -4.22
C CYS A 210 -15.14 -2.18 -3.91
N ARG A 211 -15.65 -3.39 -4.10
CA ARG A 211 -14.89 -4.63 -3.91
C ARG A 211 -15.39 -5.74 -4.83
N THR A 212 -14.56 -6.11 -5.77
CA THR A 212 -14.67 -7.31 -6.59
C THR A 212 -13.90 -8.45 -5.91
N THR A 213 -14.59 -9.56 -5.64
CA THR A 213 -14.06 -10.74 -4.94
C THR A 213 -13.59 -11.83 -5.90
N LYS A 214 -12.77 -12.77 -5.42
CA LYS A 214 -12.34 -13.95 -6.20
C LYS A 214 -13.54 -14.76 -6.73
N LYS A 215 -14.59 -14.92 -5.91
CA LYS A 215 -15.83 -15.61 -6.30
C LYS A 215 -16.54 -14.92 -7.47
N GLN A 216 -16.62 -13.59 -7.45
CA GLN A 216 -17.20 -12.81 -8.57
C GLN A 216 -16.36 -12.90 -9.85
N LEU A 217 -15.04 -13.10 -9.72
CA LEU A 217 -14.13 -13.33 -10.85
C LEU A 217 -14.12 -14.77 -11.34
N LEU A 218 -14.92 -15.66 -10.73
CA LEU A 218 -14.93 -17.09 -11.04
C LEU A 218 -13.54 -17.74 -10.92
N VAL A 219 -12.70 -17.21 -10.04
CA VAL A 219 -11.40 -17.80 -9.74
C VAL A 219 -11.65 -19.11 -8.98
N PRO A 220 -11.04 -20.24 -9.41
CA PRO A 220 -11.17 -21.51 -8.70
C PRO A 220 -10.79 -21.39 -7.23
N GLU A 221 -11.43 -22.19 -6.38
CA GLU A 221 -11.01 -22.31 -4.98
C GLU A 221 -9.55 -22.77 -4.92
N ALA A 222 -8.83 -22.29 -3.90
CA ALA A 222 -7.46 -22.72 -3.69
C ALA A 222 -7.46 -24.23 -3.38
N ASN A 223 -6.44 -24.94 -3.89
CA ASN A 223 -6.20 -26.31 -3.43
C ASN A 223 -5.97 -26.29 -1.91
N GLY A 224 -6.40 -27.34 -1.22
CA GLY A 224 -6.13 -27.49 0.20
C GLY A 224 -4.62 -27.48 0.48
N ASP A 225 -4.23 -26.92 1.63
CA ASP A 225 -2.84 -26.89 2.04
C ASP A 225 -2.31 -28.32 2.24
N ALA A 226 -1.21 -28.65 1.58
CA ALA A 226 -0.46 -29.88 1.83
C ALA A 226 0.52 -29.64 2.97
N ILE A 227 0.09 -29.88 4.21
CA ILE A 227 0.94 -29.73 5.39
C ILE A 227 1.88 -30.93 5.48
N ILE A 228 3.15 -30.73 5.09
CA ILE A 228 4.19 -31.73 5.23
C ILE A 228 4.86 -31.55 6.58
N VAL A 229 4.56 -32.44 7.53
CA VAL A 229 5.19 -32.45 8.85
C VAL A 229 6.49 -33.25 8.75
N ILE A 230 7.60 -32.59 9.07
CA ILE A 230 8.94 -33.19 9.11
C ILE A 230 9.45 -33.08 10.54
N ASN A 231 10.03 -34.16 11.05
CA ASN A 231 10.68 -34.13 12.36
C ASN A 231 12.11 -33.59 12.23
N ALA A 232 12.49 -32.73 13.17
CA ALA A 232 13.88 -32.30 13.28
C ALA A 232 14.80 -33.50 13.56
N SER A 233 15.93 -33.53 12.86
CA SER A 233 17.02 -34.49 13.08
C SER A 233 17.63 -34.34 14.48
N GLU A 234 18.40 -35.34 14.90
CA GLU A 234 19.13 -35.26 16.17
C GLU A 234 20.12 -34.08 16.19
N GLN A 235 20.76 -33.79 15.05
CA GLN A 235 21.69 -32.68 14.88
C GLN A 235 20.98 -31.32 15.01
N GLU A 236 19.83 -31.15 14.36
CA GLU A 236 19.03 -29.92 14.47
C GLU A 236 18.53 -29.70 15.89
N ASN A 237 18.10 -30.76 16.58
CA ASN A 237 17.71 -30.68 17.99
C ASN A 237 18.87 -30.27 18.91
N LYS A 238 20.11 -30.74 18.63
CA LYS A 238 21.30 -30.30 19.36
C LYS A 238 21.57 -28.81 19.14
N LEU A 239 21.53 -28.35 17.89
CA LEU A 239 21.69 -26.93 17.56
C LEU A 239 20.61 -26.06 18.21
N PHE A 240 19.36 -26.50 18.17
CA PHE A 240 18.24 -25.84 18.85
C PHE A 240 18.52 -25.63 20.34
N ASN A 241 18.99 -26.67 21.03
CA ASN A 241 19.29 -26.60 22.46
C ASN A 241 20.45 -25.62 22.77
N ILE A 242 21.51 -25.63 21.95
CA ILE A 242 22.63 -24.69 22.07
C ILE A 242 22.14 -23.24 21.93
N LEU A 243 21.36 -22.96 20.87
CA LEU A 243 20.78 -21.64 20.63
C LEU A 243 19.87 -21.20 21.77
N ARG A 244 19.02 -22.11 22.27
CA ARG A 244 18.11 -21.84 23.38
C ARG A 244 18.85 -21.47 24.67
N LEU A 245 19.96 -22.15 24.97
CA LEU A 245 20.80 -21.83 26.13
C LEU A 245 21.46 -20.45 25.97
N LYS A 246 22.15 -20.23 24.83
CA LYS A 246 22.86 -18.98 24.54
C LYS A 246 21.93 -17.75 24.57
N TYR A 247 20.78 -17.85 23.93
CA TYR A 247 19.84 -16.74 23.75
C TYR A 247 18.67 -16.76 24.73
N SER A 248 18.77 -17.52 25.84
CA SER A 248 17.71 -17.65 26.85
C SER A 248 17.18 -16.31 27.38
N LYS A 249 18.07 -15.30 27.48
CA LYS A 249 17.73 -13.94 27.93
C LYS A 249 17.29 -13.00 26.81
N ASN A 250 17.47 -13.37 25.54
CA ASN A 250 17.12 -12.55 24.38
C ASN A 250 16.22 -13.33 23.42
N LYS A 251 14.91 -13.29 23.69
CA LYS A 251 13.89 -14.03 22.94
C LYS A 251 13.84 -13.64 21.45
N LEU A 252 14.06 -12.36 21.12
CA LEU A 252 14.04 -11.91 19.74
C LEU A 252 15.21 -12.50 18.95
N ALA A 253 16.41 -12.45 19.52
CA ALA A 253 17.59 -13.08 18.92
C ALA A 253 17.38 -14.59 18.75
N LEU A 254 16.83 -15.27 19.77
CA LEU A 254 16.51 -16.69 19.68
C LEU A 254 15.57 -16.98 18.50
N ILE A 255 14.45 -16.26 18.36
CA ILE A 255 13.51 -16.44 17.24
C ILE A 255 14.21 -16.28 15.90
N ILE A 256 15.05 -15.25 15.73
CA ILE A 256 15.79 -15.03 14.49
C ILE A 256 16.72 -16.21 14.20
N ARG A 257 17.46 -16.72 15.19
CA ARG A 257 18.35 -17.88 15.01
C ARG A 257 17.59 -19.17 14.72
N LEU A 258 16.42 -19.36 15.33
CA LEU A 258 15.56 -20.50 15.03
C LEU A 258 15.01 -20.46 13.60
N LEU A 259 14.56 -19.29 13.12
CA LEU A 259 14.14 -19.13 11.73
C LEU A 259 15.27 -19.45 10.74
N GLN A 260 16.52 -19.09 11.07
CA GLN A 260 17.69 -19.48 10.28
C GLN A 260 17.89 -21.01 10.30
N LEU A 261 17.86 -21.62 11.49
CA LEU A 261 18.00 -23.08 11.66
C LEU A 261 16.94 -23.86 10.88
N GLU A 262 15.67 -23.45 10.98
CA GLU A 262 14.53 -24.09 10.32
C GLU A 262 14.58 -23.94 8.78
N SER A 263 15.14 -22.83 8.28
CA SER A 263 15.26 -22.61 6.84
C SER A 263 16.44 -23.36 6.23
N ASN A 264 17.62 -23.22 6.84
CA ASN A 264 18.84 -23.94 6.50
C ASN A 264 19.89 -23.76 7.62
N PRO A 265 20.29 -24.83 8.32
CA PRO A 265 21.27 -24.75 9.41
C PRO A 265 22.60 -24.06 9.04
N SER A 266 23.04 -24.09 7.77
CA SER A 266 24.29 -23.45 7.35
C SER A 266 24.26 -21.92 7.48
N LEU A 267 23.08 -21.29 7.47
CA LEU A 267 22.92 -19.84 7.64
C LEU A 267 23.36 -19.34 9.02
N LEU A 268 23.38 -20.25 10.01
CA LEU A 268 23.93 -19.94 11.33
C LEU A 268 25.43 -19.64 11.25
N LEU A 269 26.17 -20.38 10.42
CA LEU A 269 27.63 -20.23 10.28
C LEU A 269 28.04 -18.92 9.60
N GLU A 270 27.18 -18.36 8.75
CA GLU A 270 27.44 -17.08 8.08
C GLU A 270 27.21 -15.86 8.99
N THR A 271 26.44 -16.04 10.07
CA THR A 271 25.92 -14.91 10.86
C THR A 271 26.24 -15.00 12.35
N LEU A 272 26.86 -16.09 12.80
CA LEU A 272 27.31 -16.30 14.18
C LEU A 272 28.83 -16.36 14.20
N ASP A 273 29.43 -15.66 15.16
CA ASP A 273 30.81 -15.90 15.55
C ASP A 273 30.84 -17.14 16.45
N ILE A 274 31.44 -18.23 15.97
CA ILE A 274 31.51 -19.51 16.67
C ILE A 274 32.28 -19.37 17.99
N SER A 275 33.20 -18.40 18.09
CA SER A 275 33.94 -18.15 19.33
C SER A 275 33.02 -17.76 20.49
N GLU A 276 31.87 -17.13 20.22
CA GLU A 276 30.89 -16.79 21.25
C GLU A 276 30.23 -18.03 21.88
N PHE A 277 30.35 -19.20 21.26
CA PHE A 277 29.73 -20.45 21.73
C PHE A 277 30.73 -21.38 22.43
N ALA A 278 31.99 -20.96 22.60
CA ALA A 278 33.05 -21.78 23.19
C ALA A 278 32.78 -22.20 24.65
N ASP A 279 31.95 -21.44 25.37
CA ASP A 279 31.63 -21.65 26.79
C ASP A 279 30.39 -22.54 27.02
N ILE A 280 29.78 -23.07 25.95
CA ILE A 280 28.55 -23.89 25.96
C ILE A 280 28.90 -25.32 25.55
#